data_AF-A0A453CIS9-F1
#
_entry.id   AF-A0A453CIS9-F1
#
_cell.length_a   1.000
_cell.length_b   1.000
_cell.length_c   1.000
_cell.angle_alpha   90.00
_cell.angle_beta   90.00
_cell.angle_gamma   90.00
#
_symmetry.space_group_name_H-M   'P 1'
#
loop_
_entity.id
_entity.type
_entity.pdbx_description
1 polymer ?
#
loop_
_entity_poly.entity_id
_entity_poly.type
_entity_poly.pdbx_seq_one_letter_code
_entity_poly.pdbx_strand_id
1 'polypeptide(L)'
;MCFVLTNFSANLSSRFQYEKLNGGSEEKQRALREVKETVLHRKHLDSSIDFIGKLVFGFDKGPSMLGAVRGSGQPLVDDWYCLKTMVSETIPYLNPIDMQHPPLFLFPIELTL
;
A
#
# COMPACT_ATOMS: atom_id res chain seq x y z
N MET A 1 -5.70 2.01 12.61
CA MET A 1 -4.43 2.74 12.84
C MET A 1 -3.30 1.75 12.54
N CYS A 2 -2.88 1.65 11.28
CA CYS A 2 -1.78 0.76 10.90
C CYS A 2 -0.45 1.52 11.02
N PHE A 3 0.28 1.19 12.07
CA PHE A 3 1.73 1.26 12.12
C PHE A 3 2.30 0.22 11.16
N VAL A 4 2.79 0.60 9.97
CA VAL A 4 3.87 -0.04 9.16
C VAL A 4 4.12 0.96 8.02
N LEU A 5 5.20 1.73 7.85
CA LEU A 5 6.63 1.48 7.99
C LEU A 5 7.29 2.71 8.64
N THR A 6 7.80 2.57 9.87
CA THR A 6 8.88 3.43 10.38
C THR A 6 10.26 3.01 9.86
N ASN A 7 10.33 1.98 8.99
CA ASN A 7 11.58 1.51 8.39
C ASN A 7 11.44 1.37 6.86
N PHE A 8 11.39 2.50 6.16
CA PHE A 8 11.92 2.61 4.79
C PHE A 8 12.57 3.98 4.65
N SER A 9 13.90 4.00 4.81
CA SER A 9 14.73 5.14 5.19
C SER A 9 14.81 6.29 4.19
N ALA A 10 14.19 6.20 3.02
CA ALA A 10 14.32 7.21 1.96
C ALA A 10 13.41 8.44 2.14
N ASN A 11 12.22 8.27 2.72
CA ASN A 11 11.25 9.38 2.91
C ASN A 11 11.53 10.25 4.14
N LEU A 12 12.38 9.76 5.02
CA LEU A 12 12.72 10.46 6.24
C LEU A 12 13.53 11.73 5.93
N SER A 13 14.40 11.70 4.91
CA SER A 13 15.20 12.85 4.48
C SER A 13 14.36 14.01 3.92
N SER A 14 13.44 13.74 2.98
CA SER A 14 12.57 14.79 2.40
C SER A 14 11.62 15.39 3.43
N ARG A 15 11.09 14.55 4.34
CA ARG A 15 10.28 15.00 5.47
C ARG A 15 11.08 15.89 6.44
N PHE A 16 12.30 15.49 6.80
CA PHE A 16 13.17 16.32 7.64
C PHE A 16 13.53 17.64 6.97
N GLN A 17 13.78 17.65 5.66
CA GLN A 17 14.03 18.87 4.90
C GLN A 17 12.82 19.80 4.89
N TYR A 18 11.60 19.27 4.67
CA TYR A 18 10.36 20.06 4.76
C TYR A 18 10.19 20.76 6.12
N GLU A 19 10.44 20.04 7.23
CA GLU A 19 10.30 20.59 8.59
C GLU A 19 11.34 21.70 8.87
N LYS A 20 12.54 21.60 8.29
CA LYS A 20 13.64 22.54 8.51
C LYS A 20 13.53 23.82 7.67
N LEU A 21 12.84 23.77 6.53
CA LEU A 21 12.74 24.91 5.60
C LEU A 21 11.70 25.93 6.08
N ASN A 22 11.93 27.22 5.81
CA ASN A 22 11.01 28.29 6.21
C ASN A 22 9.75 28.30 5.32
N GLY A 23 8.59 28.70 5.87
CA GLY A 23 7.25 28.47 5.31
C GLY A 23 6.96 28.90 3.86
N GLY A 24 7.83 29.72 3.25
CA GLY A 24 7.61 30.32 1.93
C GLY A 24 8.67 30.01 0.86
N SER A 25 9.71 29.19 1.14
CA SER A 25 10.71 28.89 0.10
C SER A 25 10.18 27.91 -0.96
N GLU A 26 10.61 28.10 -2.21
CA GLU A 26 10.29 27.19 -3.32
C GLU A 26 10.76 25.75 -3.03
N GLU A 27 11.89 25.63 -2.34
CA GLU A 27 12.45 24.37 -1.87
C GLU A 27 11.51 23.66 -0.88
N LYS A 28 10.85 24.40 0.02
CA LYS A 28 9.87 23.80 0.95
C LYS A 28 8.65 23.28 0.20
N GLN A 29 8.21 24.00 -0.83
CA GLN A 29 7.08 23.57 -1.66
C GLN A 29 7.44 22.33 -2.48
N ARG A 30 8.67 22.22 -2.98
CA ARG A 30 9.17 21.02 -3.65
C ARG A 30 9.24 19.83 -2.68
N ALA A 31 9.88 20.01 -1.52
CA ALA A 31 9.95 18.98 -0.49
C ALA A 31 8.54 18.52 -0.03
N LEU A 32 7.59 19.45 0.11
CA LEU A 32 6.21 19.12 0.45
C LEU A 32 5.53 18.30 -0.64
N ARG A 33 5.74 18.63 -1.93
CA ARG A 33 5.18 17.85 -3.05
C ARG A 33 5.71 16.42 -3.05
N GLU A 34 7.03 16.25 -2.93
CA GLU A 34 7.66 14.93 -2.89
C GLU A 34 7.14 14.07 -1.71
N VAL A 35 6.99 14.68 -0.53
CA VAL A 35 6.40 14.02 0.63
C VAL A 35 4.95 13.63 0.37
N LYS A 36 4.13 14.53 -0.20
CA LYS A 36 2.72 14.27 -0.51
C LYS A 36 2.57 13.15 -1.54
N GLU A 37 3.30 13.21 -2.64
CA GLU A 37 3.28 12.20 -3.70
C GLU A 37 3.65 10.83 -3.14
N THR A 38 4.69 10.75 -2.31
CA THR A 38 5.06 9.48 -1.69
C THR A 38 4.00 8.98 -0.71
N VAL A 39 3.45 9.85 0.14
CA VAL A 39 2.39 9.46 1.09
C VAL A 39 1.16 8.95 0.35
N LEU A 40 0.75 9.62 -0.74
CA LEU A 40 -0.37 9.20 -1.57
C LEU A 40 -0.11 7.85 -2.23
N HIS A 41 1.07 7.67 -2.83
CA HIS A 41 1.45 6.41 -3.44
C HIS A 41 1.46 5.26 -2.43
N ARG A 42 1.99 5.48 -1.22
CA ARG A 42 1.97 4.47 -0.15
C ARG A 42 0.57 4.15 0.34
N LYS A 43 -0.25 5.18 0.57
CA LYS A 43 -1.66 4.99 0.97
C LYS A 43 -2.42 4.16 -0.05
N HIS A 44 -2.13 4.37 -1.33
CA HIS A 44 -2.71 3.60 -2.42
C HIS A 44 -2.33 2.12 -2.33
N LEU A 45 -1.03 1.82 -2.24
CA LEU A 45 -0.54 0.44 -2.07
C LEU A 45 -1.15 -0.24 -0.84
N ASP A 46 -1.17 0.45 0.30
CA ASP A 46 -1.74 -0.07 1.55
C ASP A 46 -3.24 -0.39 1.41
N SER A 47 -3.99 0.50 0.74
CA SER A 47 -5.45 0.32 0.53
C SER A 47 -5.74 -0.81 -0.46
N SER A 48 -4.93 -0.96 -1.50
CA SER A 48 -5.09 -2.03 -2.48
C SER A 48 -4.81 -3.41 -1.86
N ILE A 49 -3.77 -3.52 -1.02
CA ILE A 49 -3.48 -4.76 -0.28
C ILE A 49 -4.62 -5.11 0.68
N ASP A 50 -5.13 -4.13 1.44
CA ASP A 50 -6.30 -4.33 2.32
C ASP A 50 -7.53 -4.82 1.56
N PHE A 51 -7.79 -4.24 0.38
CA PHE A 51 -8.90 -4.65 -0.47
C PHE A 51 -8.73 -6.07 -1.01
N ILE A 52 -7.54 -6.44 -1.49
CA ILE A 52 -7.22 -7.81 -1.91
C ILE A 52 -7.46 -8.79 -0.76
N GLY A 53 -7.02 -8.46 0.46
CA GLY A 53 -7.27 -9.32 1.63
C GLY A 53 -8.75 -9.52 1.92
N LYS A 54 -9.56 -8.47 1.79
CA LYS A 54 -11.01 -8.56 1.94
C LYS A 54 -11.68 -9.40 0.85
N LEU A 55 -11.19 -9.33 -0.39
CA LEU A 55 -11.67 -10.17 -1.49
C LEU A 55 -11.34 -11.66 -1.27
N VAL A 56 -10.12 -11.97 -0.84
CA VAL A 56 -9.65 -13.37 -0.70
C VAL A 56 -10.15 -14.03 0.58
N PHE A 57 -10.19 -13.28 1.70
CA PHE A 57 -10.49 -13.84 3.03
C PHE A 57 -11.82 -13.35 3.61
N GLY A 58 -12.53 -12.46 2.92
CA GLY A 58 -13.75 -11.81 3.40
C GLY A 58 -13.47 -10.54 4.22
N PHE A 59 -14.49 -9.68 4.36
CA PHE A 59 -14.35 -8.37 5.03
C PHE A 59 -13.98 -8.48 6.52
N ASP A 60 -14.47 -9.53 7.18
CA ASP A 60 -14.23 -9.73 8.62
C ASP A 60 -12.82 -10.26 8.90
N LYS A 61 -12.38 -11.27 8.11
CA LYS A 61 -11.10 -11.95 8.35
C LYS A 61 -9.94 -11.33 7.59
N GLY A 62 -10.19 -10.64 6.47
CA GLY A 62 -9.18 -10.01 5.61
C GLY A 62 -8.11 -9.25 6.37
N PRO A 63 -8.46 -8.24 7.19
CA PRO A 63 -7.49 -7.47 7.96
C PRO A 63 -6.65 -8.34 8.92
N SER A 64 -7.28 -9.31 9.59
CA SER A 64 -6.59 -10.20 10.52
C SER A 64 -5.66 -11.22 9.84
N MET A 65 -6.03 -11.68 8.64
CA MET A 65 -5.23 -12.63 7.85
C MET A 65 -4.00 -11.95 7.24
N LEU A 66 -4.16 -10.72 6.73
CA LEU A 66 -3.03 -9.93 6.20
C LEU A 66 -2.04 -9.51 7.29
N GLY A 67 -2.54 -9.21 8.49
CA GLY A 67 -1.73 -8.85 9.65
C GLY A 67 -1.21 -10.05 10.47
N ALA A 68 -1.46 -11.28 10.03
CA ALA A 68 -1.10 -12.47 10.78
C ALA A 68 0.41 -12.65 10.87
N VAL A 69 0.91 -12.88 12.09
CA VAL A 69 2.32 -13.19 12.36
C VAL A 69 2.41 -14.65 12.77
N ARG A 70 3.35 -15.39 12.17
CA ARG A 70 3.60 -16.79 12.50
C ARG A 70 4.33 -16.93 13.83
N GLY A 71 4.21 -18.12 14.44
CA GLY A 71 4.88 -18.42 15.70
C GLY A 71 6.41 -18.26 15.57
N SER A 72 7.06 -17.90 16.66
CA SER A 72 8.52 -17.80 16.69
C SER A 72 9.16 -19.14 16.25
N GLY A 73 10.18 -19.05 15.39
CA GLY A 73 10.88 -20.21 14.84
C GLY A 73 10.19 -20.86 13.62
N GLN A 74 9.00 -20.40 13.23
CA GLN A 74 8.36 -20.85 11.99
C GLN A 74 8.83 -20.03 10.78
N PRO A 75 8.91 -20.64 9.58
CA PRO A 75 9.17 -19.90 8.36
C PRO A 75 8.00 -18.98 8.01
N LEU A 76 8.29 -17.85 7.34
CA LEU A 76 7.28 -16.86 6.94
C LEU A 76 6.15 -17.46 6.09
N VAL A 77 6.50 -18.38 5.18
CA VAL A 77 5.58 -19.15 4.35
C VAL A 77 6.08 -20.58 4.26
N ASP A 78 5.18 -21.52 3.98
CA ASP A 78 5.54 -22.93 3.75
C ASP A 78 6.01 -23.18 2.32
N ASP A 79 5.50 -22.41 1.35
CA ASP A 79 5.85 -22.47 -0.06
C ASP A 79 6.36 -21.12 -0.57
N TRP A 80 7.68 -21.05 -0.76
CA TRP A 80 8.36 -19.87 -1.30
C TRP A 80 8.08 -19.64 -2.79
N TYR A 81 7.77 -20.68 -3.56
CA TYR A 81 7.42 -20.55 -4.96
C TYR A 81 6.04 -19.91 -5.10
N CYS A 82 5.06 -20.39 -4.33
CA CYS A 82 3.73 -19.78 -4.25
C CYS A 82 3.79 -18.29 -3.88
N LEU A 83 4.59 -17.93 -2.87
CA LEU A 83 4.79 -16.53 -2.49
C LEU A 83 5.33 -15.67 -3.64
N LYS A 84 6.36 -16.16 -4.35
CA LYS A 84 6.96 -15.44 -5.49
C LYS A 84 5.96 -15.26 -6.63
N THR A 85 5.17 -16.28 -6.94
CA THR A 85 4.13 -16.22 -7.96
C THR A 85 3.08 -15.19 -7.57
N MET A 86 2.54 -15.26 -6.35
CA MET A 86 1.55 -14.28 -5.87
C MET A 86 2.06 -12.84 -5.95
N VAL A 87 3.30 -12.60 -5.52
CA VAL A 87 3.90 -11.25 -5.59
C VAL A 87 4.06 -10.79 -7.04
N SER A 88 4.56 -11.66 -7.92
CA SER A 88 4.73 -11.36 -9.35
C SER A 88 3.40 -11.04 -10.05
N GLU A 89 2.34 -11.78 -9.73
CA GLU A 89 0.99 -11.55 -10.30
C GLU A 89 0.32 -10.31 -9.72
N THR A 90 0.58 -9.97 -8.44
CA THR A 90 -0.08 -8.85 -7.78
C THR A 90 0.56 -7.49 -8.12
N ILE A 91 1.88 -7.44 -8.27
CA ILE A 91 2.63 -6.19 -8.52
C ILE A 91 2.08 -5.36 -9.70
N PRO A 92 1.77 -5.94 -10.88
CA PRO A 92 1.22 -5.20 -12.01
C PRO A 92 -0.05 -4.40 -11.64
N TYR A 93 -0.95 -4.98 -10.84
CA TYR A 93 -2.21 -4.36 -10.42
C TYR A 93 -2.04 -3.29 -9.33
N LEU A 94 -0.84 -3.14 -8.78
CA LEU A 94 -0.52 -2.15 -7.75
C LEU A 94 0.17 -0.91 -8.31
N ASN A 95 0.43 -0.85 -9.63
CA ASN A 95 1.04 0.31 -10.26
C ASN A 95 0.02 1.43 -10.53
N PRO A 96 0.38 2.70 -10.27
CA PRO A 96 -0.56 3.83 -10.34
C PRO A 96 -1.05 4.18 -11.76
N ILE A 97 -0.41 3.67 -12.83
CA ILE A 97 -0.81 3.95 -14.21
C ILE A 97 -2.08 3.16 -14.59
N ASP A 98 -2.21 1.92 -14.12
CA ASP A 98 -3.32 1.02 -14.47
C ASP A 98 -4.59 1.23 -13.63
N MET A 99 -4.57 2.14 -12.65
CA MET A 99 -5.76 2.50 -11.86
C MET A 99 -6.32 3.90 -12.18
N GLN A 100 -5.67 4.68 -13.06
CA GLN A 100 -6.28 5.90 -13.63
C GLN A 100 -7.35 5.57 -14.68
N HIS A 101 -7.38 4.32 -15.14
CA HIS A 101 -8.42 3.76 -16.00
C HIS A 101 -8.79 2.44 -15.33
N PRO A 102 -9.85 2.39 -14.51
CA PRO A 102 -10.35 1.11 -14.04
C PRO A 102 -10.56 0.25 -15.30
N PRO A 103 -9.97 -0.95 -15.40
CA PRO A 103 -10.43 -1.87 -16.40
C PRO A 103 -11.93 -2.01 -16.17
N LEU A 104 -12.69 -2.00 -17.26
CA LEU A 104 -14.16 -2.01 -17.34
C LEU A 104 -14.79 -3.29 -16.74
N PHE A 105 -14.24 -3.80 -15.64
CA PHE A 105 -14.76 -4.87 -14.80
C PHE A 105 -15.43 -4.28 -13.55
N LEU A 106 -16.15 -3.17 -13.71
CA LEU A 106 -17.44 -2.96 -13.07
C LEU A 106 -18.41 -2.87 -14.27
N PHE A 107 -19.32 -3.82 -14.46
CA PHE A 107 -20.64 -3.88 -13.83
C PHE A 107 -21.30 -5.26 -14.09
N PRO A 108 -22.40 -5.65 -13.40
CA PRO A 108 -23.02 -5.06 -12.22
C PRO A 108 -23.30 -6.11 -11.12
N ILE A 109 -23.29 -5.69 -9.85
CA ILE A 109 -24.27 -6.22 -8.90
C ILE A 109 -25.14 -5.02 -8.55
N GLU A 110 -26.18 -4.82 -9.37
CA GLU A 110 -27.45 -4.42 -8.77
C GLU A 110 -27.83 -5.54 -7.81
N LEU A 111 -27.97 -5.21 -6.54
CA LEU A 111 -29.14 -5.61 -5.78
C LEU A 111 -29.31 -4.59 -4.66
N THR A 112 -30.10 -3.56 -4.97
CA THR A 112 -31.16 -3.15 -4.04
C THR A 112 -31.97 -4.40 -3.65
N LEU A 113 -31.73 -4.92 -2.45
CA LEU A 113 -32.77 -5.35 -1.50
C LEU A 113 -32.18 -5.41 -0.09
#